data_AF-A0AAD8I4J2-F1
#
_entry.id   AF-A0AAD8I4J2-F1
#
_cell.length_a   1.000
_cell.length_b   1.000
_cell.length_c   1.000
_cell.angle_alpha   90.00
_cell.angle_beta   90.00
_cell.angle_gamma   90.00
#
_symmetry.space_group_name_H-M   'P 1'
#
loop_
_entity.id
_entity.type
_entity.pdbx_description
1 polymer ?
#
loop_
_entity_poly.entity_id
_entity_poly.type
_entity_poly.pdbx_seq_one_letter_code
_entity_poly.pdbx_strand_id
1 'polypeptide(L)'
;MVSKYMKNTHAKTHSNYTVDIVQILRVSREGEAERFKKFSGTKNRMLLWHGSRLTNWTGILKQGLRIAPPEAPVTGYMFALLQTRAASPSRATFTCHLLQ
;
A
#
# COMPACT_ATOMS: atom_id res chain seq x y z
N MET A 1 1.96 11.75 12.69
CA MET A 1 2.93 11.07 11.80
C MET A 1 2.39 10.83 10.40
N VAL A 2 1.28 10.09 10.22
CA VAL A 2 0.70 9.76 8.90
C VAL A 2 0.27 11.01 8.11
N SER A 3 -0.38 11.99 8.75
CA SER A 3 -0.74 13.27 8.11
C SER A 3 0.47 14.03 7.55
N LYS A 4 1.60 14.04 8.28
CA LYS A 4 2.87 14.64 7.82
C LYS A 4 3.45 13.87 6.64
N TYR A 5 3.41 12.53 6.69
CA TYR A 5 3.88 11.70 5.58
C TYR A 5 3.06 11.93 4.31
N MET A 6 1.73 12.03 4.44
CA MET A 6 0.83 12.33 3.32
C MET A 6 1.14 13.69 2.69
N LYS A 7 1.26 14.76 3.50
CA LYS A 7 1.56 16.11 3.00
C LYS A 7 2.93 16.19 2.32
N ASN A 8 3.95 15.54 2.90
CA ASN A 8 5.32 15.58 2.36
C ASN A 8 5.49 14.80 1.05
N THR A 9 4.62 13.82 0.79
CA THR A 9 4.73 12.94 -0.36
C THR A 9 3.67 13.20 -1.43
N HIS A 10 2.85 14.24 -1.28
CA HIS A 10 1.92 14.66 -2.32
C HIS A 10 2.70 15.24 -3.51
N ALA A 11 2.62 14.58 -4.68
CA ALA A 11 3.38 15.00 -5.85
C ALA A 11 2.87 16.35 -6.37
N LYS A 12 3.79 17.27 -6.68
CA LYS A 12 3.47 18.60 -7.22
C LYS A 12 2.68 18.54 -8.54
N THR A 13 2.82 17.47 -9.30
CA THR A 13 2.12 17.24 -10.58
C THR A 13 0.69 16.71 -10.41
N HIS A 14 0.26 16.39 -9.18
CA HIS A 14 -1.09 15.89 -8.86
C HIS A 14 -1.91 16.95 -8.12
N SER A 15 -1.73 18.24 -8.46
CA SER A 15 -2.39 19.37 -7.80
C SER A 15 -3.88 19.52 -8.13
N ASN A 16 -4.40 18.78 -9.12
CA ASN A 16 -5.81 18.81 -9.52
C ASN A 16 -6.77 18.30 -8.43
N TYR A 17 -6.28 17.66 -7.37
CA TYR A 17 -7.10 17.20 -6.25
C TYR A 17 -6.36 17.32 -4.93
N THR A 18 -7.10 17.69 -3.89
CA THR A 18 -6.61 17.62 -2.51
C THR A 18 -7.05 16.30 -1.89
N VAL A 19 -6.26 15.81 -0.94
CA VAL A 19 -6.57 14.58 -0.21
C VAL A 19 -6.61 14.92 1.26
N ASP A 20 -7.75 14.65 1.89
CA ASP A 20 -7.94 14.80 3.32
C ASP A 20 -8.06 13.43 4.00
N ILE A 21 -7.51 13.33 5.20
CA ILE A 21 -7.58 12.11 6.00
C ILE A 21 -8.90 12.14 6.76
N VAL A 22 -9.85 11.30 6.32
CA VAL A 22 -11.12 11.10 7.02
C VAL A 22 -10.94 10.18 8.22
N GLN A 23 -10.22 9.07 8.03
CA GLN A 23 -10.05 8.05 9.06
C GLN A 23 -8.70 7.34 8.94
N ILE A 24 -8.14 6.94 10.08
CA ILE A 24 -6.95 6.09 10.15
C ILE A 24 -7.33 4.83 10.91
N LEU A 25 -7.14 3.68 10.25
CA LEU A 25 -7.38 2.37 10.84
C LEU A 25 -6.05 1.65 10.96
N ARG A 26 -5.76 1.11 12.15
CA ARG A 26 -4.68 0.16 12.34
C ARG A 26 -5.23 -1.23 12.11
N VAL A 27 -4.66 -1.94 11.14
CA VAL A 27 -5.03 -3.32 10.82
C VAL A 27 -3.91 -4.23 11.30
N SER A 28 -4.27 -5.29 12.03
CA SER A 28 -3.36 -6.37 12.38
C SER A 28 -4.04 -7.67 11.98
N ARG A 29 -3.39 -8.45 11.12
CA ARG A 29 -3.94 -9.69 10.60
C ARG A 29 -3.29 -10.87 11.30
N GLU A 30 -4.11 -11.88 11.58
CA GLU A 30 -3.65 -13.11 12.23
C GLU A 30 -2.57 -13.80 11.39
N GLY A 31 -1.46 -14.18 12.04
CA GLY A 31 -0.31 -14.82 11.41
C GLY A 31 0.56 -13.93 10.50
N GLU A 32 0.17 -12.67 10.22
CA GLU A 32 0.96 -11.77 9.37
C GLU A 32 2.26 -11.33 10.07
N ALA A 33 2.19 -10.99 11.36
CA ALA A 33 3.35 -10.62 12.15
C ALA A 33 4.41 -11.73 12.21
N GLU A 34 3.98 -12.99 12.34
CA GLU A 34 4.89 -14.15 12.36
C GLU A 34 5.55 -14.37 10.98
N ARG A 35 4.78 -14.24 9.89
CA ARG A 35 5.33 -14.33 8.53
C ARG A 35 6.31 -13.19 8.26
N PHE A 36 6.00 -11.98 8.74
CA PHE A 36 6.83 -10.81 8.58
C PHE A 36 8.11 -10.85 9.42
N LYS A 37 8.10 -11.56 10.56
CA LYS A 37 9.27 -11.76 11.43
C LYS A 37 10.49 -12.32 10.67
N LYS A 38 10.28 -13.14 9.63
CA LYS A 38 11.36 -13.64 8.77
C LYS A 38 12.14 -12.52 8.05
N PHE A 39 11.50 -11.37 7.83
CA PHE A 39 12.07 -10.19 7.18
C PHE A 39 12.46 -9.11 8.20
N SER A 40 12.40 -9.38 9.51
CA SER A 40 12.71 -8.39 10.54
C SER A 40 14.18 -7.96 10.54
N GLY A 41 15.08 -8.80 9.99
CA GLY A 41 16.51 -8.51 9.85
C GLY A 41 16.88 -7.68 8.62
N THR A 42 15.93 -7.38 7.72
CA THR A 42 16.20 -6.57 6.53
C THR A 42 16.49 -5.11 6.94
N LYS A 43 17.64 -4.57 6.53
CA LYS A 43 18.08 -3.22 6.91
C LYS A 43 17.21 -2.09 6.31
N ASN A 44 16.63 -2.33 5.13
CA ASN A 44 15.83 -1.31 4.42
C ASN A 44 14.33 -1.55 4.59
N ARG A 45 13.79 -1.18 5.77
CA ARG A 45 12.35 -1.22 6.03
C ARG A 45 11.74 0.15 5.80
N MET A 46 10.78 0.20 4.90
CA MET A 46 10.08 1.44 4.54
C MET A 46 8.57 1.26 4.70
N LEU A 47 7.93 2.28 5.26
CA LEU A 47 6.49 2.44 5.18
C LEU A 47 6.15 2.97 3.79
N LEU A 48 5.26 2.28 3.07
CA LEU A 48 4.89 2.64 1.70
C LEU A 48 3.37 2.69 1.56
N TRP A 49 2.88 3.51 0.63
CA TRP A 49 1.47 3.59 0.30
C TRP A 49 1.09 2.49 -0.68
N HIS A 50 -0.06 1.85 -0.46
CA HIS A 50 -0.63 0.89 -1.40
C HIS A 50 -2.08 1.26 -1.68
N GLY A 51 -2.32 1.74 -2.89
CA GLY A 51 -3.64 2.12 -3.37
C GLY A 51 -4.37 0.94 -4.01
N SER A 52 -5.63 0.72 -3.65
CA SER A 52 -6.47 -0.30 -4.26
C SER A 52 -7.94 0.14 -4.35
N ARG A 53 -8.67 -0.42 -5.31
CA ARG A 53 -10.12 -0.17 -5.48
C ARG A 53 -10.89 -0.64 -4.24
N LEU A 54 -11.99 0.05 -3.91
CA LEU A 54 -12.85 -0.27 -2.76
C LEU A 54 -13.26 -1.74 -2.70
N THR A 55 -13.61 -2.32 -3.85
CA THR A 55 -14.02 -3.72 -4.02
C THR A 55 -12.95 -4.74 -3.62
N ASN A 56 -11.68 -4.35 -3.64
CA ASN A 56 -10.56 -5.26 -3.41
C ASN A 56 -10.17 -5.34 -1.92
N TRP A 57 -10.60 -4.36 -1.10
CA TRP A 57 -10.19 -4.29 0.30
C TRP A 57 -10.70 -5.47 1.12
N THR A 58 -11.89 -6.01 0.82
CA THR A 58 -12.41 -7.22 1.48
C THR A 58 -11.48 -8.42 1.27
N GLY A 59 -10.95 -8.59 0.06
CA GLY A 59 -9.96 -9.61 -0.27
C GLY A 59 -8.60 -9.36 0.40
N ILE A 60 -8.12 -8.12 0.38
CA ILE A 60 -6.84 -7.74 1.00
C ILE A 60 -6.88 -7.93 2.52
N LEU A 61 -7.97 -7.56 3.19
CA LEU A 61 -8.09 -7.72 4.64
C LEU A 61 -8.18 -9.20 5.02
N LYS A 62 -8.94 -10.00 4.26
CA LYS A 62 -9.09 -11.44 4.51
C LYS A 62 -7.79 -12.21 4.24
N GLN A 63 -7.17 -11.97 3.09
CA GLN A 63 -6.12 -12.85 2.56
C GLN A 63 -4.74 -12.19 2.46
N GLY A 64 -4.68 -10.87 2.56
CA GLY A 64 -3.45 -10.09 2.45
C GLY A 64 -3.22 -9.61 1.03
N LEU A 65 -2.18 -8.81 0.87
CA LEU A 65 -1.72 -8.41 -0.45
C LEU A 65 -1.16 -9.63 -1.18
N ARG A 66 -1.82 -10.03 -2.26
CA ARG A 66 -1.40 -11.16 -3.11
C ARG A 66 -0.70 -10.66 -4.37
N ILE A 67 0.26 -11.45 -4.82
CA ILE A 67 0.88 -11.30 -6.14
C ILE A 67 -0.14 -11.82 -7.17
N ALA A 68 -0.24 -11.14 -8.30
CA ALA A 68 -1.13 -11.57 -9.36
C ALA A 68 -0.71 -12.96 -9.89
N PRO A 69 -1.67 -13.85 -10.20
CA PRO A 69 -1.36 -15.19 -10.65
C PRO A 69 -0.68 -15.15 -12.04
N PRO A 70 0.15 -16.15 -12.41
CA PRO A 70 0.97 -16.11 -13.61
C PRO A 70 0.16 -16.04 -14.92
N GLU A 71 -1.12 -16.40 -14.88
CA GLU A 71 -2.04 -16.34 -16.02
C GLU A 71 -2.59 -14.92 -16.30
N ALA A 72 -2.35 -13.95 -15.41
CA ALA A 72 -2.87 -12.60 -15.57
C ALA A 72 -2.10 -11.83 -16.67
N PRO A 73 -2.80 -11.14 -17.59
CA PRO A 73 -2.16 -10.37 -18.64
C PRO A 73 -1.30 -9.23 -18.06
N VAL A 74 -0.07 -9.12 -18.55
CA VAL A 74 0.95 -8.16 -18.07
C VAL A 74 0.71 -6.72 -18.54
N THR A 75 -0.25 -6.51 -19.43
CA THR A 75 -0.57 -5.21 -20.04
C THR A 75 -1.19 -4.26 -19.01
N GLY A 76 -0.51 -3.13 -18.76
CA GLY A 76 -0.98 -2.06 -17.87
C GLY A 76 -0.30 -1.96 -16.49
N TYR A 77 0.67 -2.82 -16.19
CA TYR A 77 1.42 -2.77 -14.93
C TYR A 77 2.85 -2.26 -15.16
N MET A 78 3.21 -1.12 -14.53
CA MET A 78 4.55 -0.52 -14.69
C MET A 78 5.68 -1.30 -13.98
N PHE A 79 5.35 -2.32 -13.19
CA PHE A 79 6.29 -3.25 -12.58
C PHE A 79 5.60 -4.61 -12.50
N ALA A 80 6.10 -5.58 -13.27
CA ALA A 80 5.54 -6.93 -13.45
C ALA A 80 5.00 -7.53 -12.14
N LEU A 81 3.71 -7.92 -12.11
CA LEU A 81 2.96 -8.73 -11.11
C LEU A 81 3.16 -8.45 -9.61
N LEU A 82 4.06 -7.54 -9.24
CA LEU A 82 4.48 -7.21 -7.89
C LEU A 82 3.53 -6.17 -7.31
N GLN A 83 3.30 -6.30 -6.00
CA GLN A 83 2.54 -5.32 -5.21
C GLN A 83 3.03 -3.91 -5.53
N THR A 84 2.22 -3.14 -6.27
CA THR A 84 2.55 -1.75 -6.58
C THR A 84 2.49 -0.96 -5.26
N ARG A 85 3.66 -0.56 -4.80
CA ARG A 85 3.84 0.29 -3.63
C ARG A 85 4.38 1.62 -4.11
N ALA A 86 3.78 2.71 -3.66
CA ALA A 86 4.22 4.05 -4.01
C ALA A 86 4.81 4.75 -2.78
N ALA A 87 5.85 5.55 -3.03
CA ALA A 87 6.35 6.48 -2.03
C ALA A 87 5.38 7.66 -1.80
N SER A 88 4.48 7.92 -2.75
CA SER A 88 3.49 9.00 -2.69
C SER A 88 2.04 8.50 -2.70
N PRO A 89 1.16 9.08 -1.86
CA PRO A 89 -0.27 8.78 -1.86
C PRO A 89 -0.94 9.28 -3.15
N SER A 90 -0.36 10.30 -3.82
CA SER A 90 -0.88 10.77 -5.10
C SER A 90 -0.74 9.74 -6.23
N ARG A 91 0.20 8.78 -6.09
CA ARG A 91 0.36 7.65 -7.03
C ARG A 91 -0.28 6.35 -6.51
N ALA A 92 -0.71 6.34 -5.25
CA ALA A 92 -1.37 5.22 -4.60
C ALA A 92 -2.75 5.69 -4.11
N THR A 93 -3.75 5.61 -4.99
CA THR A 93 -5.12 5.94 -4.62
C THR A 93 -5.61 4.94 -3.56
N PHE A 94 -5.70 5.41 -2.31
CA PHE A 94 -6.33 4.83 -1.12
C PHE A 94 -5.45 4.03 -0.12
N THR A 95 -5.41 4.54 1.12
CA THR A 95 -5.06 3.89 2.41
C THR A 95 -3.58 3.52 2.69
N CYS A 96 -3.00 4.15 3.71
CA CYS A 96 -1.70 3.74 4.30
C CYS A 96 -1.90 2.41 5.04
N HIS A 97 -1.17 1.37 4.66
CA HIS A 97 -0.99 0.21 5.53
C HIS A 97 0.29 0.39 6.33
N LEU A 98 0.15 0.58 7.65
CA LEU A 98 1.27 0.49 8.57
C LEU A 98 1.59 -1.01 8.75
N LEU A 99 2.46 -1.54 7.90
CA LEU A 99 3.12 -2.83 8.19
C LEU A 99 4.05 -2.59 9.39
N GLN A 100 3.65 -3.06 10.56
CA GLN A 100 4.53 -3.27 11.70
C GLN A 100 5.14 -4.68 11.62
#